data_AF-A0A973KM05-F1
#
_entry.id   AF-A0A973KM05-F1
#
_cell.length_a   1.000
_cell.length_b   1.000
_cell.length_c   1.000
_cell.angle_alpha   90.00
_cell.angle_beta   90.00
_cell.angle_gamma   90.00
#
_symmetry.space_group_name_H-M   'P 1'
#
loop_
_entity.id
_entity.type
_entity.pdbx_description
1 polymer ?
#
loop_
_entity_poly.entity_id
_entity_poly.type
_entity_poly.pdbx_seq_one_letter_code
_entity_poly.pdbx_strand_id
1 'polypeptide(L)'
;MARVTGESRHAAARGVIDLRDRRALLECQVADPAVAEEGRRLKEAALLDFGVKDSVVGSWLYAKCHHQIATAAVDTAAVVAVGDGSCLLLYNPEFFVRIGPSGVRFVLFHEARHLIHRHLYVAEELRADPVFELAAEVAINHVAMIRLGRTELPAQEVPDGLGGTRREPVGVDPREVHRQYVADLSEQGLTPLSYRDFVDTDLGVYGELKRMRRPPVPPAVCIHMQLAGAEQGQGAGRSLPMDEETLSSIVDATLSEAMRAALRGEG
;
A
#
# COMPACT_ATOMS: atom_id res chain seq x y z
N MET A 1 -27.06 -30.99 5.76
CA MET A 1 -25.68 -30.69 5.32
C MET A 1 -25.76 -29.68 4.18
N ALA A 2 -25.74 -28.39 4.51
CA ALA A 2 -25.64 -27.31 3.53
C ALA A 2 -24.22 -26.75 3.60
N ARG A 3 -23.49 -26.82 2.48
CA ARG A 3 -22.19 -26.18 2.30
C ARG A 3 -22.41 -24.67 2.31
N VAL A 4 -21.95 -24.00 3.35
CA VAL A 4 -21.86 -22.53 3.39
C VAL A 4 -20.53 -22.17 2.73
N THR A 5 -20.60 -21.83 1.45
CA THR A 5 -19.50 -21.15 0.75
C THR A 5 -19.44 -19.73 1.31
N GLY A 6 -18.46 -19.48 2.19
CA GLY A 6 -18.05 -18.13 2.59
C GLY A 6 -17.33 -17.41 1.46
N GLU A 7 -17.92 -17.41 0.26
CA GLU A 7 -17.48 -16.58 -0.84
C GLU A 7 -17.83 -15.14 -0.49
N SER A 8 -16.81 -14.30 -0.37
CA SER A 8 -16.88 -12.86 -0.16
C SER A 8 -17.98 -12.25 -1.04
N ARG A 9 -19.16 -12.02 -0.45
CA ARG A 9 -20.34 -11.41 -1.09
C ARG A 9 -20.11 -9.99 -1.60
N HIS A 10 -18.89 -9.45 -1.50
CA HIS A 10 -18.56 -8.07 -1.88
C HIS A 10 -17.65 -7.95 -3.11
N ALA A 11 -16.88 -8.99 -3.48
CA ALA A 11 -16.01 -8.95 -4.65
C ALA A 11 -16.72 -9.35 -5.96
N ALA A 12 -17.66 -10.31 -5.89
CA ALA A 12 -18.23 -10.95 -7.08
C ALA A 12 -19.19 -10.08 -7.94
N ALA A 13 -19.59 -8.89 -7.45
CA ALA A 13 -20.56 -8.02 -8.14
C ALA A 13 -19.93 -6.84 -8.89
N ARG A 14 -18.62 -6.62 -8.79
CA ARG A 14 -17.96 -5.44 -9.36
C ARG A 14 -17.18 -5.88 -10.59
N GLY A 15 -17.60 -5.41 -11.77
CA GLY A 15 -16.79 -5.52 -12.98
C GLY A 15 -15.38 -4.97 -12.73
N VAL A 16 -14.39 -5.39 -13.52
CA VAL A 16 -13.03 -4.87 -13.40
C VAL A 16 -13.07 -3.36 -13.66
N ILE A 17 -12.93 -2.55 -12.61
CA ILE A 17 -12.86 -1.09 -12.69
C ILE A 17 -11.40 -0.71 -12.90
N ASP A 18 -11.12 0.06 -13.93
CA ASP A 18 -9.82 0.73 -14.05
C ASP A 18 -9.68 1.74 -12.91
N LEU A 19 -8.73 1.51 -11.99
CA LEU A 19 -8.50 2.42 -10.86
C LEU A 19 -7.83 3.74 -11.28
N ARG A 20 -7.56 3.93 -12.56
CA ARG A 20 -7.18 5.22 -13.14
C ARG A 20 -8.41 6.00 -13.64
N ASP A 21 -9.55 5.34 -13.85
CA ASP A 21 -10.80 6.00 -14.22
C ASP A 21 -11.46 6.64 -12.99
N ARG A 22 -11.09 7.90 -12.74
CA ARG A 22 -11.64 8.71 -11.65
C ARG A 22 -13.17 8.77 -11.67
N ARG A 23 -13.81 8.78 -12.83
CA ARG A 23 -15.28 8.87 -12.91
C ARG A 23 -15.91 7.56 -12.43
N ALA A 24 -15.43 6.43 -12.92
CA ALA A 24 -15.90 5.12 -12.49
C ALA A 24 -15.70 4.91 -10.97
N LEU A 25 -14.57 5.38 -10.43
CA LEU A 25 -14.29 5.34 -8.99
C LEU A 25 -15.29 6.15 -8.15
N LEU A 26 -15.67 7.34 -8.63
CA LEU A 26 -16.65 8.22 -7.97
C LEU A 26 -18.08 7.68 -8.05
N GLU A 27 -18.39 6.82 -9.01
CA GLU A 27 -19.68 6.13 -9.13
C GLU A 27 -19.77 4.94 -8.16
N CYS A 28 -18.64 4.39 -7.72
CA CYS A 28 -18.57 3.30 -6.75
C CYS A 28 -18.55 3.80 -5.30
N GLN A 29 -19.65 4.40 -4.85
CA GLN A 29 -19.75 4.97 -3.51
C GLN A 29 -20.15 3.91 -2.46
N VAL A 30 -19.79 4.17 -1.21
CA VAL A 30 -20.34 3.45 -0.06
C VAL A 30 -21.83 3.74 0.05
N ALA A 31 -22.65 2.72 0.31
CA ALA A 31 -24.10 2.84 0.27
C ALA A 31 -24.66 3.73 1.40
N ASP A 32 -24.04 3.73 2.57
CA ASP A 32 -24.47 4.52 3.73
C ASP A 32 -23.73 5.88 3.78
N PRO A 33 -24.45 7.01 3.61
CA PRO A 33 -23.86 8.35 3.68
C PRO A 33 -23.24 8.69 5.05
N ALA A 34 -23.77 8.13 6.14
CA ALA A 34 -23.23 8.37 7.48
C ALA A 34 -21.86 7.70 7.64
N VAL A 35 -21.71 6.49 7.10
CA VAL A 35 -20.41 5.77 7.07
C VAL A 35 -19.42 6.49 6.16
N ALA A 36 -19.88 7.00 5.01
CA ALA A 36 -19.04 7.78 4.10
C ALA A 36 -18.47 9.04 4.78
N GLU A 37 -19.32 9.80 5.49
CA GLU A 37 -18.92 11.00 6.21
C GLU A 37 -18.00 10.68 7.39
N GLU A 38 -18.28 9.62 8.16
CA GLU A 38 -17.42 9.23 9.27
C GLU A 38 -16.04 8.77 8.79
N GLY A 39 -15.97 7.94 7.74
CA GLY A 39 -14.71 7.55 7.11
C GLY A 39 -13.92 8.77 6.62
N ARG A 40 -14.60 9.77 6.05
CA ARG A 40 -13.97 11.05 5.66
C ARG A 40 -13.40 11.78 6.88
N ARG A 41 -14.14 11.89 7.99
CA ARG A 41 -13.67 12.55 9.21
C ARG A 41 -12.45 11.86 9.80
N LEU A 42 -12.46 10.53 9.86
CA LEU A 42 -11.31 9.73 10.34
C LEU A 42 -10.06 9.99 9.48
N LYS A 43 -10.23 10.04 8.15
CA LYS A 43 -9.16 10.40 7.21
C LYS A 43 -8.62 11.81 7.48
N GLU A 44 -9.48 12.82 7.56
CA GLU A 44 -9.05 14.20 7.82
C GLU A 44 -8.33 14.35 9.17
N ALA A 45 -8.83 13.69 10.21
CA ALA A 45 -8.19 13.70 11.53
C ALA A 45 -6.79 13.08 11.49
N ALA A 46 -6.60 11.98 10.76
CA ALA A 46 -5.29 11.36 10.58
C ALA A 46 -4.33 12.25 9.78
N LEU A 47 -4.79 12.88 8.69
CA LEU A 47 -3.96 13.81 7.91
C LEU A 47 -3.54 15.05 8.73
N LEU A 48 -4.44 15.58 9.57
CA LEU A 48 -4.12 16.68 10.48
C LEU A 48 -3.06 16.27 11.51
N ASP A 49 -3.19 15.08 12.10
CA ASP A 49 -2.21 14.56 13.07
C ASP A 49 -0.83 14.38 12.44
N PHE A 50 -0.74 13.90 11.19
CA PHE A 50 0.53 13.85 10.46
C PHE A 50 1.12 15.23 10.22
N GLY A 51 0.29 16.23 9.88
CA GLY A 51 0.76 17.61 9.73
C GLY A 51 1.45 18.16 10.98
N VAL A 52 1.05 17.69 12.17
CA VAL A 52 1.60 18.12 13.46
C VAL A 52 2.80 17.27 13.91
N LYS A 53 2.76 15.95 13.73
CA LYS A 53 3.73 15.01 14.32
C LYS A 53 4.68 14.33 13.33
N ASP A 54 4.23 14.16 12.08
CA ASP A 54 4.91 13.37 11.05
C ASP A 54 4.87 14.13 9.70
N SER A 55 5.37 15.37 9.72
CA SER A 55 5.15 16.37 8.64
C SER A 55 5.57 15.87 7.25
N VAL A 56 6.56 14.99 7.15
CA VAL A 56 6.99 14.36 5.89
C VAL A 56 5.88 13.49 5.30
N VAL A 57 5.22 12.65 6.10
CA VAL A 57 4.14 11.77 5.65
C VAL A 57 2.95 12.58 5.14
N GLY A 58 2.54 13.59 5.92
CA GLY A 58 1.50 14.53 5.51
C GLY A 58 1.87 15.23 4.20
N SER A 59 3.11 15.74 4.09
CA SER A 59 3.58 16.45 2.89
C SER A 59 3.54 15.58 1.64
N TRP A 60 3.94 14.31 1.71
CA TRP A 60 3.89 13.40 0.57
C TRP A 60 2.46 13.10 0.12
N LEU A 61 1.55 12.82 1.06
CA LEU A 61 0.14 12.62 0.74
C LEU A 61 -0.49 13.88 0.11
N TYR A 62 -0.22 15.07 0.65
CA TYR A 62 -0.74 16.31 0.08
C TYR A 62 -0.11 16.66 -1.28
N ALA A 63 1.20 16.46 -1.43
CA ALA A 63 1.93 16.84 -2.64
C ALA A 63 1.72 15.88 -3.81
N LYS A 64 1.50 14.58 -3.54
CA LYS A 64 1.33 13.56 -4.59
C LYS A 64 -0.11 13.14 -4.79
N CYS A 65 -0.96 13.18 -3.76
CA CYS A 65 -2.36 12.77 -3.84
C CYS A 65 -3.32 13.97 -3.84
N HIS A 66 -3.32 14.75 -4.92
CA HIS A 66 -4.25 15.87 -5.11
C HIS A 66 -5.72 15.45 -5.10
N HIS A 67 -5.98 14.20 -5.47
CA HIS A 67 -7.30 13.60 -5.43
C HIS A 67 -7.34 12.47 -4.40
N GLN A 68 -8.19 12.66 -3.39
CA GLN A 68 -8.47 11.68 -2.35
C GLN A 68 -9.92 11.23 -2.49
N ILE A 69 -10.14 10.03 -3.03
CA ILE A 69 -11.44 9.54 -3.48
C ILE A 69 -11.95 8.51 -2.47
N ALA A 70 -13.08 8.83 -1.84
CA ALA A 70 -13.87 7.83 -1.12
C ALA A 70 -14.51 6.88 -2.14
N THR A 71 -14.18 5.60 -2.09
CA THR A 71 -14.71 4.62 -3.02
C THR A 71 -14.80 3.25 -2.38
N ALA A 72 -15.86 2.53 -2.70
CA ALA A 72 -16.00 1.13 -2.37
C ALA A 72 -15.23 0.23 -3.35
N ALA A 73 -14.67 0.76 -4.45
CA ALA A 73 -13.95 -0.02 -5.46
C ALA A 73 -12.69 -0.74 -4.94
N VAL A 74 -12.16 -0.31 -3.80
CA VAL A 74 -11.09 -0.99 -3.05
C VAL A 74 -11.64 -1.49 -1.72
N ASP A 75 -11.10 -2.59 -1.21
CA ASP A 75 -11.55 -3.16 0.08
C ASP A 75 -10.94 -2.41 1.29
N THR A 76 -9.81 -1.73 1.09
CA THR A 76 -9.02 -1.07 2.14
C THR A 76 -8.74 0.39 1.80
N ALA A 77 -7.49 0.75 1.52
CA ALA A 77 -7.06 2.01 0.94
C ALA A 77 -5.96 1.72 -0.08
N ALA A 78 -5.73 2.67 -0.98
CA ALA A 78 -4.74 2.50 -2.01
C ALA A 78 -4.19 3.83 -2.54
N VAL A 79 -2.90 3.87 -2.92
CA VAL A 79 -2.30 4.90 -3.77
C VAL A 79 -2.06 4.41 -5.19
N VAL A 80 -2.63 5.10 -6.17
CA VAL A 80 -2.53 4.71 -7.59
C VAL A 80 -1.82 5.81 -8.37
N ALA A 81 -0.76 5.47 -9.10
CA ALA A 81 -0.11 6.40 -10.01
C ALA A 81 -1.03 6.69 -11.20
N VAL A 82 -1.17 7.97 -11.55
CA VAL A 82 -1.83 8.42 -12.77
C VAL A 82 -0.77 8.94 -13.75
N GLY A 83 -1.03 8.80 -15.05
CA GLY A 83 -0.03 9.00 -16.11
C GLY A 83 0.54 10.42 -16.25
N ASP A 84 0.11 11.37 -15.42
CA ASP A 84 0.59 12.76 -15.37
C ASP A 84 1.62 13.00 -14.24
N GLY A 85 2.07 11.95 -13.54
CA GLY A 85 3.03 12.03 -12.44
C GLY A 85 2.41 12.38 -11.09
N SER A 86 1.08 12.53 -11.02
CA SER A 86 0.33 12.59 -9.77
C SER A 86 -0.14 11.20 -9.32
N CYS A 87 -0.75 11.12 -8.13
CA CYS A 87 -1.33 9.90 -7.60
C CYS A 87 -2.76 10.15 -7.11
N LEU A 88 -3.57 9.10 -7.10
CA LEU A 88 -4.86 9.08 -6.41
C LEU A 88 -4.67 8.40 -5.06
N LEU A 89 -5.25 8.96 -4.00
CA LEU A 89 -5.48 8.22 -2.76
C LEU A 89 -6.93 7.71 -2.77
N LEU A 90 -7.11 6.41 -2.91
CA LEU A 90 -8.39 5.72 -2.79
C LEU A 90 -8.54 5.25 -1.36
N TYR A 91 -9.72 5.39 -0.78
CA TYR A 91 -10.01 4.82 0.54
C TYR A 91 -11.45 4.33 0.60
N ASN A 92 -11.66 3.22 1.29
CA ASN A 92 -12.97 2.68 1.59
C ASN A 92 -13.44 3.18 2.97
N PRO A 93 -14.46 4.06 3.05
CA PRO A 93 -14.99 4.55 4.31
C PRO A 93 -15.44 3.45 5.28
N GLU A 94 -16.05 2.36 4.79
CA GLU A 94 -16.50 1.26 5.66
C GLU A 94 -15.31 0.61 6.36
N PHE A 95 -14.22 0.41 5.63
CA PHE A 95 -12.98 -0.13 6.20
C PHE A 95 -12.38 0.83 7.24
N PHE A 96 -12.34 2.12 6.95
CA PHE A 96 -11.84 3.14 7.89
C PHE A 96 -12.61 3.15 9.20
N VAL A 97 -13.95 3.04 9.13
CA VAL A 97 -14.79 2.91 10.32
C VAL A 97 -14.47 1.63 11.10
N ARG A 98 -14.32 0.47 10.41
CA ARG A 98 -14.02 -0.82 11.07
C ARG A 98 -12.67 -0.87 11.79
N ILE A 99 -11.66 -0.14 11.32
CA ILE A 99 -10.31 -0.12 11.93
C ILE A 99 -10.11 1.01 12.94
N GLY A 100 -11.02 2.00 12.93
CA GLY A 100 -11.00 3.14 13.82
C GLY A 100 -9.81 4.10 13.64
N PRO A 101 -9.72 5.17 14.47
CA PRO A 101 -8.77 6.26 14.27
C PRO A 101 -7.29 5.82 14.22
N SER A 102 -6.89 4.91 15.12
CA SER A 102 -5.51 4.42 15.15
C SER A 102 -5.18 3.55 13.95
N GLY A 103 -6.14 2.77 13.45
CA GLY A 103 -5.98 1.98 12.23
C GLY A 103 -5.88 2.86 10.99
N VAL A 104 -6.69 3.90 10.89
CA VAL A 104 -6.63 4.86 9.77
C VAL A 104 -5.27 5.57 9.72
N ARG A 105 -4.72 5.97 10.87
CA ARG A 105 -3.35 6.51 10.93
C ARG A 105 -2.31 5.50 10.43
N PHE A 106 -2.44 4.23 10.79
CA PHE A 106 -1.54 3.20 10.29
C PHE A 106 -1.61 3.05 8.77
N VAL A 107 -2.82 2.88 8.24
CA VAL A 107 -3.05 2.66 6.81
C VAL A 107 -2.58 3.86 5.99
N LEU A 108 -2.93 5.09 6.37
CA LEU A 108 -2.49 6.27 5.60
C LEU A 108 -0.97 6.49 5.67
N PHE A 109 -0.34 6.15 6.81
CA PHE A 109 1.12 6.17 6.91
C PHE A 109 1.75 5.12 5.98
N HIS A 110 1.16 3.92 5.93
CA HIS A 110 1.56 2.85 5.05
C HIS A 110 1.46 3.28 3.56
N GLU A 111 0.32 3.83 3.15
CA GLU A 111 0.11 4.35 1.80
C GLU A 111 1.14 5.43 1.41
N ALA A 112 1.43 6.35 2.33
CA ALA A 112 2.44 7.37 2.10
C ALA A 112 3.83 6.77 1.86
N ARG A 113 4.16 5.64 2.48
CA ARG A 113 5.46 4.98 2.31
C ARG A 113 5.58 4.32 0.95
N HIS A 114 4.51 3.80 0.35
CA HIS A 114 4.51 3.38 -1.05
C HIS A 114 4.90 4.52 -2.00
N LEU A 115 4.42 5.74 -1.72
CA LEU A 115 4.79 6.94 -2.49
C LEU A 115 6.27 7.31 -2.29
N ILE A 116 6.72 7.36 -1.04
CA ILE A 116 8.09 7.77 -0.68
C ILE A 116 9.13 6.81 -1.25
N HIS A 117 8.87 5.51 -1.15
CA HIS A 117 9.78 4.48 -1.66
C HIS A 117 9.62 4.22 -3.16
N ARG A 118 8.72 4.94 -3.83
CA ARG A 118 8.48 4.82 -5.27
C ARG A 118 8.19 3.38 -5.70
N HIS A 119 7.52 2.60 -4.85
CA HIS A 119 7.10 1.25 -5.21
C HIS A 119 6.17 1.23 -6.44
N LEU A 120 5.54 2.37 -6.75
CA LEU A 120 4.75 2.57 -7.96
C LEU A 120 5.60 2.65 -9.26
N TYR A 121 6.92 2.82 -9.15
CA TYR A 121 7.83 3.07 -10.28
C TYR A 121 9.00 2.07 -10.36
N VAL A 122 8.91 0.95 -9.64
CA VAL A 122 9.90 -0.13 -9.75
C VAL A 122 9.83 -0.80 -11.12
N ALA A 123 10.93 -1.42 -11.55
CA ALA A 123 10.99 -2.19 -12.80
C ALA A 123 9.89 -3.27 -12.84
N GLU A 124 9.40 -3.59 -14.03
CA GLU A 124 8.27 -4.50 -14.22
C GLU A 124 8.53 -5.89 -13.65
N GLU A 125 9.77 -6.37 -13.77
CA GLU A 125 10.19 -7.68 -13.27
C GLU A 125 10.08 -7.77 -11.74
N LEU A 126 10.47 -6.71 -11.03
CA LEU A 126 10.31 -6.65 -9.57
C LEU A 126 8.84 -6.51 -9.19
N ARG A 127 8.07 -5.75 -9.98
CA ARG A 127 6.65 -5.55 -9.74
C ARG A 127 5.84 -6.83 -9.86
N ALA A 128 6.24 -7.68 -10.81
CA ALA A 128 5.61 -8.98 -11.05
C ALA A 128 6.06 -10.07 -10.06
N ASP A 129 7.11 -9.83 -9.25
CA ASP A 129 7.57 -10.78 -8.24
C ASP A 129 6.81 -10.58 -6.92
N PRO A 130 5.92 -11.51 -6.52
CA PRO A 130 5.12 -11.34 -5.31
C PRO A 130 5.96 -11.47 -4.02
N VAL A 131 7.21 -11.94 -4.12
CA VAL A 131 8.16 -11.89 -3.00
C VAL A 131 8.64 -10.45 -2.78
N PHE A 132 8.77 -9.64 -3.84
CA PHE A 132 9.11 -8.23 -3.73
C PHE A 132 7.94 -7.44 -3.12
N GLU A 133 6.69 -7.74 -3.51
CA GLU A 133 5.51 -7.20 -2.85
C GLU A 133 5.52 -7.50 -1.35
N LEU A 134 5.72 -8.76 -0.95
CA LEU A 134 5.83 -9.14 0.45
C LEU A 134 6.96 -8.38 1.18
N ALA A 135 8.10 -8.20 0.52
CA ALA A 135 9.24 -7.49 1.09
C ALA A 135 8.92 -6.00 1.35
N ALA A 136 8.25 -5.35 0.39
CA ALA A 136 7.76 -3.99 0.54
C ALA A 136 6.77 -3.87 1.71
N GLU A 137 5.81 -4.78 1.80
CA GLU A 137 4.82 -4.83 2.90
C GLU A 137 5.49 -4.96 4.27
N VAL A 138 6.46 -5.87 4.41
CA VAL A 138 7.23 -6.08 5.64
C VAL A 138 7.97 -4.80 6.04
N ALA A 139 8.72 -4.18 5.12
CA ALA A 139 9.52 -3.00 5.41
C ALA A 139 8.63 -1.78 5.75
N ILE A 140 7.53 -1.58 5.01
CA ILE A 140 6.59 -0.49 5.29
C ILE A 140 5.90 -0.68 6.63
N ASN A 141 5.32 -1.87 6.88
CA ASN A 141 4.58 -2.14 8.11
C ASN A 141 5.48 -2.03 9.34
N HIS A 142 6.74 -2.49 9.23
CA HIS A 142 7.73 -2.31 10.29
C HIS A 142 7.90 -0.83 10.67
N VAL A 143 8.14 0.02 9.67
CA VAL A 143 8.36 1.45 9.90
C VAL A 143 7.09 2.14 10.40
N ALA A 144 5.93 1.82 9.83
CA ALA A 144 4.64 2.37 10.28
C ALA A 144 4.36 2.00 11.74
N MET A 145 4.64 0.76 12.14
CA MET A 145 4.49 0.32 13.52
C MET A 145 5.42 1.10 14.46
N ILE A 146 6.72 1.21 14.14
CA ILE A 146 7.67 1.94 14.99
C ILE A 146 7.28 3.42 15.12
N ARG A 147 6.99 4.08 14.00
CA ARG A 147 6.73 5.53 13.96
C ARG A 147 5.44 5.91 14.67
N LEU A 148 4.44 5.03 14.64
CA LEU A 148 3.18 5.23 15.35
C LEU A 148 3.21 4.66 16.78
N GLY A 149 4.35 4.17 17.27
CA GLY A 149 4.51 3.64 18.62
C GLY A 149 3.71 2.35 18.87
N ARG A 150 3.53 1.51 17.84
CA ARG A 150 2.71 0.30 17.87
C ARG A 150 3.55 -0.96 17.94
N THR A 151 3.10 -1.92 18.74
CA THR A 151 3.72 -3.25 18.85
C THR A 151 3.03 -4.30 18.01
N GLU A 152 1.79 -4.06 17.59
CA GLU A 152 0.94 -4.94 16.78
C GLU A 152 0.30 -4.21 15.60
N LEU A 153 -0.12 -4.95 14.57
CA LEU A 153 -0.90 -4.42 13.44
C LEU A 153 -2.26 -3.88 13.90
N PRO A 154 -2.91 -2.97 13.14
CA PRO A 154 -4.32 -2.67 13.40
C PRO A 154 -5.13 -3.94 13.22
N ALA A 155 -6.31 -3.99 13.81
CA ALA A 155 -7.25 -5.06 13.55
C ALA A 155 -8.61 -4.47 13.18
N GLN A 156 -9.26 -5.08 12.20
CA GLN A 156 -10.65 -4.79 11.86
C GLN A 156 -11.58 -5.76 12.58
N GLU A 157 -12.76 -5.27 12.95
CA GLU A 157 -13.85 -6.11 13.40
C GLU A 157 -14.59 -6.71 12.20
N VAL A 158 -14.68 -8.03 12.15
CA VAL A 158 -15.43 -8.75 11.11
C VAL A 158 -16.39 -9.76 11.73
N PRO A 159 -17.50 -10.10 11.05
CA PRO A 159 -18.40 -11.15 11.53
C PRO A 159 -17.69 -12.49 11.70
N ASP A 160 -17.94 -13.20 12.80
CA ASP A 160 -17.36 -14.52 13.07
C ASP A 160 -18.16 -15.69 12.47
N GLY A 161 -19.29 -15.40 11.83
CA GLY A 161 -20.22 -16.39 11.28
C GLY A 161 -21.08 -17.13 12.32
N LEU A 162 -20.91 -16.81 13.61
CA LEU A 162 -21.60 -17.39 14.76
C LEU A 162 -22.51 -16.38 15.50
N GLY A 163 -22.66 -15.17 14.94
CA GLY A 163 -23.47 -14.10 15.52
C GLY A 163 -22.68 -13.11 16.39
N GLY A 164 -21.34 -13.22 16.40
CA GLY A 164 -20.43 -12.28 17.03
C GLY A 164 -19.49 -11.61 16.03
N THR A 165 -18.49 -10.91 16.57
CA THR A 165 -17.39 -10.32 15.81
C THR A 165 -16.05 -10.89 16.27
N ARG A 166 -15.11 -11.01 15.34
CA ARG A 166 -13.71 -11.32 15.62
C ARG A 166 -12.81 -10.20 15.13
N ARG A 167 -11.64 -10.08 15.74
CA ARG A 167 -10.60 -9.12 15.33
C ARG A 167 -9.64 -9.80 14.38
N GLU A 168 -9.48 -9.24 13.20
CA GLU A 168 -8.52 -9.69 12.19
C GLU A 168 -7.44 -8.63 11.98
N PRO A 169 -6.14 -8.99 12.04
CA PRO A 169 -5.06 -8.08 11.71
C PRO A 169 -5.19 -7.52 10.29
N VAL A 170 -4.80 -6.27 10.11
CA VAL A 170 -4.77 -5.56 8.84
C VAL A 170 -3.32 -5.43 8.39
N GLY A 171 -2.96 -6.16 7.34
CA GLY A 171 -1.62 -6.14 6.74
C GLY A 171 -0.76 -7.36 7.08
N VAL A 172 0.49 -7.31 6.63
CA VAL A 172 1.52 -8.33 6.88
C VAL A 172 2.28 -7.99 8.17
N ASP A 173 2.37 -8.93 9.13
CA ASP A 173 3.16 -8.76 10.35
C ASP A 173 4.65 -9.05 10.06
N PRO A 174 5.54 -8.04 10.12
CA PRO A 174 6.96 -8.21 9.86
C PRO A 174 7.62 -9.26 10.77
N ARG A 175 7.15 -9.38 12.02
CA ARG A 175 7.71 -10.33 12.99
C ARG A 175 7.29 -11.76 12.69
N GLU A 176 6.08 -11.96 12.19
CA GLU A 176 5.63 -13.29 11.78
C GLU A 176 6.40 -13.77 10.54
N VAL A 177 6.57 -12.88 9.55
CA VAL A 177 7.40 -13.21 8.37
C VAL A 177 8.84 -13.53 8.79
N HIS A 178 9.44 -12.74 9.69
CA HIS A 178 10.79 -13.03 10.19
C HIS A 178 10.87 -14.38 10.93
N ARG A 179 9.88 -14.73 11.75
CA ARG A 179 9.84 -16.05 12.42
C ARG A 179 9.84 -17.20 11.41
N GLN A 180 9.04 -17.09 10.35
CA GLN A 180 8.96 -18.09 9.29
C GLN A 180 10.27 -18.18 8.48
N TYR A 181 10.88 -17.03 8.18
CA TYR A 181 12.20 -16.94 7.56
C TYR A 181 13.29 -17.63 8.40
N VAL A 182 13.33 -17.35 9.72
CA VAL A 182 14.30 -17.98 10.63
C VAL A 182 14.11 -19.49 10.67
N ALA A 183 12.87 -19.96 10.74
CA ALA A 183 12.56 -21.39 10.77
C ALA A 183 13.03 -22.10 9.49
N ASP A 184 12.68 -21.56 8.32
CA ASP A 184 13.04 -22.15 7.02
C ASP A 184 14.56 -22.19 6.83
N LEU A 185 15.28 -21.09 7.07
CA LEU A 185 16.74 -21.06 6.92
C LEU A 185 17.44 -22.00 7.91
N SER A 186 16.95 -22.07 9.15
CA SER A 186 17.52 -22.97 10.16
C SER A 186 17.34 -24.45 9.76
N GLU A 187 16.19 -24.81 9.19
CA GLU A 187 15.95 -26.16 8.66
C GLU A 187 16.87 -26.48 7.46
N GLN A 188 17.24 -25.46 6.69
CA GLN A 188 18.22 -25.57 5.62
C GLN A 188 19.68 -25.67 6.10
N GLY A 189 19.95 -25.42 7.39
CA GLY A 189 21.32 -25.29 7.91
C GLY A 189 21.99 -23.97 7.53
N LEU A 190 21.22 -22.96 7.14
CA LEU A 190 21.69 -21.61 6.83
C LEU A 190 21.55 -20.69 8.05
N THR A 191 22.43 -19.69 8.14
CA THR A 191 22.34 -18.66 9.20
C THR A 191 21.36 -17.57 8.78
N PRO A 192 20.26 -17.34 9.54
CA PRO A 192 19.36 -16.23 9.32
C PRO A 192 19.90 -14.91 9.91
N LEU A 193 19.46 -13.78 9.35
CA LEU A 193 19.72 -12.45 9.90
C LEU A 193 18.90 -12.19 11.17
N SER A 194 19.43 -11.29 12.00
CA SER A 194 18.67 -10.72 13.12
C SER A 194 17.44 -9.96 12.59
N TYR A 195 16.39 -9.83 13.40
CA TYR A 195 15.18 -9.09 12.97
C TYR A 195 15.50 -7.66 12.55
N ARG A 196 16.42 -6.99 13.26
CA ARG A 196 16.83 -5.62 12.97
C ARG A 196 17.45 -5.50 11.58
N ASP A 197 18.36 -6.42 11.23
CA ASP A 197 19.06 -6.38 9.94
C ASP A 197 18.15 -6.87 8.81
N PHE A 198 17.22 -7.78 9.11
CA PHE A 198 16.24 -8.28 8.16
C PHE A 198 15.31 -7.17 7.63
N VAL A 199 14.79 -6.30 8.51
CA VAL A 199 13.79 -5.27 8.15
C VAL A 199 14.37 -3.91 7.74
N ASP A 200 15.69 -3.82 7.58
CA ASP A 200 16.37 -2.53 7.37
C ASP A 200 15.95 -1.85 6.05
N THR A 201 15.86 -2.62 4.97
CA THR A 201 15.39 -2.16 3.65
C THR A 201 14.50 -3.21 3.00
N ASP A 202 13.59 -2.77 2.14
CA ASP A 202 12.74 -3.62 1.30
C ASP A 202 13.57 -4.54 0.39
N LEU A 203 14.62 -4.05 -0.26
CA LEU A 203 15.53 -4.88 -1.08
C LEU A 203 16.31 -5.88 -0.23
N GLY A 204 16.67 -5.53 1.01
CA GLY A 204 17.28 -6.45 1.97
C GLY A 204 16.33 -7.59 2.35
N VAL A 205 15.08 -7.24 2.72
CA VAL A 205 14.02 -8.23 2.96
C VAL A 205 13.83 -9.11 1.72
N TYR A 206 13.74 -8.54 0.53
CA TYR A 206 13.55 -9.27 -0.72
C TYR A 206 14.67 -10.29 -0.95
N GLY A 207 15.93 -9.87 -0.85
CA GLY A 207 17.09 -10.76 -1.01
C GLY A 207 17.07 -11.93 0.00
N GLU A 208 16.69 -11.66 1.24
CA GLU A 208 16.59 -12.67 2.29
C GLU A 208 15.41 -13.63 2.11
N LEU A 209 14.25 -13.12 1.71
CA LEU A 209 13.10 -13.96 1.38
C LEU A 209 13.41 -14.89 0.19
N LYS A 210 14.20 -14.46 -0.79
CA LYS A 210 14.63 -15.32 -1.92
C LYS A 210 15.57 -16.45 -1.51
N ARG A 211 16.15 -16.42 -0.30
CA ARG A 211 16.90 -17.55 0.27
C ARG A 211 15.99 -18.64 0.86
N MET A 212 14.71 -18.33 1.10
CA MET A 212 13.76 -19.32 1.61
C MET A 212 13.41 -20.35 0.54
N ARG A 213 13.14 -21.60 0.93
CA ARG A 213 12.62 -22.61 -0.01
C ARG A 213 11.22 -22.26 -0.51
N ARG A 214 10.38 -21.73 0.39
CA ARG A 214 8.99 -21.35 0.14
C ARG A 214 8.67 -20.04 0.86
N PRO A 215 8.92 -18.89 0.24
CA PRO A 215 8.56 -17.59 0.81
C PRO A 215 7.05 -17.53 1.10
N PRO A 216 6.61 -16.96 2.23
CA PRO A 216 5.22 -16.98 2.67
C PRO A 216 4.41 -15.86 2.01
N VAL A 217 4.32 -15.90 0.69
CA VAL A 217 3.59 -14.90 -0.11
C VAL A 217 2.08 -15.04 0.16
N PRO A 218 1.44 -14.06 0.84
CA PRO A 218 -0.02 -14.06 0.99
C PRO A 218 -0.68 -13.65 -0.34
N PRO A 219 -2.00 -13.88 -0.50
CA PRO A 219 -2.77 -13.18 -1.53
C PRO A 219 -2.56 -11.66 -1.40
N ALA A 220 -2.53 -10.93 -2.52
CA ALA A 220 -2.26 -9.49 -2.54
C ALA A 220 -3.10 -8.74 -1.51
N VAL A 221 -2.43 -8.13 -0.52
CA VAL A 221 -3.08 -7.41 0.59
C VAL A 221 -3.25 -5.93 0.23
N CYS A 222 -2.39 -5.42 -0.64
CA CYS A 222 -2.40 -4.06 -1.16
C CYS A 222 -2.47 -4.08 -2.69
N ILE A 223 -3.41 -3.33 -3.26
CA ILE A 223 -3.77 -3.37 -4.69
C ILE A 223 -2.67 -2.77 -5.60
N HIS A 224 -1.64 -2.13 -5.03
CA HIS A 224 -0.64 -1.32 -5.74
C HIS A 224 0.25 -2.07 -6.73
N MET A 225 0.47 -3.37 -6.53
CA MET A 225 1.39 -4.14 -7.36
C MET A 225 0.72 -4.77 -8.59
N GLN A 226 -0.61 -4.90 -8.59
CA GLN A 226 -1.36 -5.50 -9.70
C GLN A 226 -1.67 -4.51 -10.84
N LEU A 227 -1.73 -3.20 -10.58
CA LEU A 227 -2.24 -2.20 -11.54
C LEU A 227 -1.19 -1.56 -12.45
N ALA A 228 0.10 -1.64 -12.10
CA ALA A 228 1.16 -1.11 -12.95
C ALA A 228 1.68 -2.14 -13.98
N GLY A 229 1.12 -3.36 -14.00
CA GLY A 229 1.38 -4.40 -15.01
C GLY A 229 0.16 -4.85 -15.81
N ALA A 230 -1.00 -4.21 -15.64
CA ALA A 230 -2.22 -4.55 -16.38
C ALA A 230 -2.24 -3.93 -17.79
N GLU A 231 -1.23 -4.22 -18.62
CA GLU A 231 -1.31 -4.09 -20.08
C GLU A 231 -1.22 -5.47 -20.73
N GLN A 232 -2.17 -6.37 -20.43
CA GLN A 232 -2.39 -7.55 -21.27
C GLN A 232 -3.88 -7.83 -21.44
N GLY A 233 -4.44 -7.34 -22.56
CA GLY A 233 -5.81 -7.68 -22.95
C GLY A 233 -6.44 -6.84 -24.07
N GLN A 234 -5.90 -6.94 -25.29
CA GLN A 234 -6.59 -6.70 -26.57
C GLN A 234 -7.43 -5.40 -26.72
N GLY A 235 -6.73 -4.32 -27.02
CA GLY A 235 -7.30 -3.16 -27.71
C GLY A 235 -6.16 -2.40 -28.36
N ALA A 236 -6.22 -2.19 -29.68
CA ALA A 236 -5.21 -1.46 -30.43
C ALA A 236 -5.18 0.03 -29.98
N GLY A 237 -4.52 0.30 -28.87
CA GLY A 237 -4.12 1.62 -28.40
C GLY A 237 -2.60 1.67 -28.49
N ARG A 238 -2.10 2.48 -29.42
CA ARG A 238 -0.68 2.70 -29.68
C ARG A 238 -0.02 3.22 -28.40
N SER A 239 0.62 2.33 -27.64
CA SER A 239 1.57 2.70 -26.58
C SER A 239 2.62 3.61 -27.23
N LEU A 240 2.63 4.88 -26.83
CA LEU A 240 3.71 5.78 -27.20
C LEU A 240 4.90 5.37 -26.33
N PRO A 241 6.04 4.96 -26.92
CA PRO A 241 7.22 4.66 -26.13
C PRO A 241 7.62 5.94 -25.42
N MET A 242 7.55 5.96 -24.08
CA MET A 242 8.17 7.02 -23.31
C MET A 242 9.68 6.90 -23.55
N ASP A 243 10.21 7.89 -24.26
CA ASP A 243 11.61 8.02 -24.57
C ASP A 243 12.44 8.12 -23.28
N GLU A 244 13.28 7.12 -23.06
CA GLU A 244 14.11 6.94 -21.87
C GLU A 244 15.11 8.11 -21.73
N GLU A 245 15.49 8.74 -22.83
CA GLU A 245 16.33 9.95 -22.86
C GLU A 245 15.57 11.16 -22.28
N THR A 246 14.29 11.32 -22.60
CA THR A 246 13.43 12.36 -22.03
C THR A 246 13.28 12.17 -20.51
N LEU A 247 13.09 10.94 -20.03
CA LEU A 247 13.00 10.62 -18.60
C LEU A 247 14.30 10.95 -17.86
N SER A 248 15.45 10.56 -18.43
CA SER A 248 16.75 10.89 -17.86
C SER A 248 16.97 12.41 -17.78
N SER A 249 16.58 13.16 -18.81
CA SER A 249 16.77 14.62 -18.85
C SER A 249 15.94 15.35 -17.78
N ILE A 250 14.72 14.86 -17.51
CA ILE A 250 13.84 15.42 -16.48
C ILE A 250 14.40 15.11 -15.09
N VAL A 251 14.92 13.91 -14.86
CA VAL A 251 15.53 13.52 -13.58
C VAL A 251 16.75 14.40 -13.29
N ASP A 252 17.63 14.59 -14.27
CA ASP A 252 18.83 15.41 -14.13
C ASP A 252 18.50 16.89 -13.92
N ALA A 253 17.48 17.40 -14.62
CA ALA A 253 17.02 18.78 -14.44
C ALA A 253 16.46 19.00 -13.03
N THR A 254 15.67 18.06 -12.52
CA THR A 254 15.05 18.17 -11.19
C THR A 254 16.09 18.04 -10.07
N LEU A 255 17.05 17.13 -10.22
CA LEU A 255 18.15 16.96 -9.26
C LEU A 255 19.08 18.18 -9.26
N SER A 256 19.38 18.73 -10.44
CA SER A 256 20.17 19.95 -10.58
C SER A 256 19.48 21.16 -9.94
N GLU A 257 18.16 21.28 -10.08
CA GLU A 257 17.40 22.38 -9.49
C GLU A 257 17.32 22.27 -7.96
N ALA A 258 17.14 21.04 -7.43
CA ALA A 258 17.18 20.78 -5.99
C ALA A 258 18.56 21.07 -5.38
N MET A 259 19.65 20.70 -6.08
CA MET A 259 21.01 21.03 -5.66
C MET A 259 21.28 22.54 -5.70
N ARG A 260 20.79 23.25 -6.72
CA ARG A 260 20.90 24.71 -6.80
C ARG A 260 20.08 25.41 -5.72
N ALA A 261 18.90 24.92 -5.38
CA ALA A 261 18.09 25.45 -4.27
C ALA A 261 18.80 25.27 -2.92
N ALA A 262 19.39 24.09 -2.68
CA ALA A 262 20.18 23.83 -1.47
C ALA A 262 21.43 24.71 -1.36
N LEU A 263 22.08 25.04 -2.48
CA LEU A 263 23.25 25.93 -2.52
C LEU A 263 22.89 27.42 -2.38
N ARG A 264 21.65 27.81 -2.68
CA ARG A 264 21.16 29.20 -2.55
C ARG A 264 20.73 29.55 -1.11
N GLY A 265 20.67 28.59 -0.20
CA GLY A 265 20.37 28.84 1.21
C GLY A 265 18.94 29.35 1.46
N GLU A 266 18.00 29.05 0.56
CA GLU A 266 16.57 29.31 0.77
C GLU A 266 15.94 28.04 1.35
N GLY A 267 15.94 27.97 2.69
CA GLY A 267 15.16 27.04 3.50
C GLY A 267 14.38 27.82 4.54
#